data_AF-A0A951Q1E6-F1
#
_entry.id   AF-A0A951Q1E6-F1
#
_cell.length_a   1.000
_cell.length_b   1.000
_cell.length_c   1.000
_cell.angle_alpha   90.00
_cell.angle_beta   90.00
_cell.angle_gamma   90.00
#
_symmetry.space_group_name_H-M   'P 1'
#
loop_
_entity.id
_entity.type
_entity.pdbx_description
1 polymer ?
#
loop_
_entity_poly.entity_id
_entity_poly.type
_entity_poly.pdbx_seq_one_letter_code
_entity_poly.pdbx_strand_id
1 'polypeptide(L)'
;MASNKILVIDDTTVVRVKVREMLPPGNFEVIEAKDGLEGLNFILQEKLSLIMLDFILPKMSGWEVFQQLQAQPELRKIPLVIMSGRKEEVTEKIPEPFEYFEFLGKPFDQKQLIGAIKSAMAKAKQTRPEPVLVGAGVTAKNGTASVPNNSNSSVATSSVSNNTVQAPTVEAASSTEIEVLNEKIIKMQAEIESLKKQLTQVVTFIKQKIK
;
A
#
# COMPACT_ATOMS: atom_id res chain seq x y z
N MET A 1 -18.25 -0.67 26.03
CA MET A 1 -18.43 -1.75 25.04
C MET A 1 -17.40 -1.50 23.94
N ALA A 2 -16.43 -2.40 23.72
CA ALA A 2 -15.51 -2.23 22.60
C ALA A 2 -16.30 -2.37 21.29
N SER A 3 -16.04 -1.48 20.32
CA SER A 3 -16.69 -1.53 19.01
C SER A 3 -16.16 -2.71 18.20
N ASN A 4 -17.00 -3.74 17.99
CA ASN A 4 -16.66 -4.91 17.17
C ASN A 4 -16.89 -4.63 15.67
N LYS A 5 -16.36 -3.50 15.19
CA LYS A 5 -16.49 -3.08 13.81
C LYS A 5 -15.44 -3.77 12.95
N ILE A 6 -15.87 -4.47 11.90
CA ILE A 6 -15.00 -5.06 10.88
C ILE A 6 -15.20 -4.26 9.60
N LEU A 7 -14.14 -3.68 9.07
CA LEU A 7 -14.16 -3.02 7.77
C LEU A 7 -13.77 -4.02 6.68
N VAL A 8 -14.60 -4.14 5.65
CA VAL A 8 -14.34 -4.96 4.46
C VAL A 8 -14.19 -4.04 3.26
N ILE A 9 -12.98 -3.99 2.70
CA ILE A 9 -12.60 -3.17 1.54
C ILE A 9 -12.42 -4.11 0.36
N ASP A 10 -13.36 -4.09 -0.57
CA ASP A 10 -13.37 -4.96 -1.75
C ASP A 10 -14.24 -4.32 -2.82
N ASP A 11 -13.83 -4.31 -4.08
CA ASP A 11 -14.62 -3.70 -5.17
C ASP A 11 -15.84 -4.55 -5.55
N THR A 12 -15.81 -5.83 -5.21
CA THR A 12 -16.82 -6.80 -5.57
C THR A 12 -17.86 -6.92 -4.44
N THR A 13 -19.08 -6.41 -4.69
CA THR A 13 -20.20 -6.50 -3.74
C THR A 13 -20.48 -7.91 -3.26
N VAL A 14 -20.31 -8.91 -4.13
CA VAL A 14 -20.50 -10.34 -3.78
C VAL A 14 -19.56 -10.76 -2.66
N VAL A 15 -18.28 -10.34 -2.69
CA VAL A 15 -17.32 -10.67 -1.64
C VAL A 15 -17.71 -10.00 -0.32
N ARG A 16 -18.07 -8.72 -0.35
CA ARG A 16 -18.48 -7.98 0.86
C ARG A 16 -19.72 -8.59 1.53
N VAL A 17 -20.73 -8.93 0.73
CA VAL A 17 -21.93 -9.63 1.21
C VAL A 17 -21.56 -11.01 1.77
N LYS A 18 -20.70 -11.77 1.07
CA LYS A 18 -20.30 -13.10 1.52
C LYS A 18 -19.57 -13.07 2.86
N VAL A 19 -18.67 -12.12 3.06
CA VAL A 19 -17.98 -11.93 4.35
C VAL A 19 -18.99 -11.65 5.45
N ARG A 20 -19.97 -10.75 5.22
CA ARG A 20 -21.03 -10.48 6.20
C ARG A 20 -21.82 -11.74 6.56
N GLU A 21 -22.22 -12.53 5.58
CA GLU A 21 -23.00 -13.77 5.80
C GLU A 21 -22.22 -14.86 6.53
N MET A 22 -20.90 -14.93 6.31
CA MET A 22 -20.03 -15.91 6.95
C MET A 22 -19.69 -15.55 8.40
N LEU A 23 -19.87 -14.29 8.81
CA LEU A 23 -19.61 -13.86 10.18
C LEU A 23 -20.77 -14.27 11.11
N PRO A 24 -20.47 -14.71 12.35
CA PRO A 24 -21.52 -15.06 13.31
C PRO A 24 -22.40 -13.86 13.64
N PRO A 25 -23.74 -14.04 13.68
CA PRO A 25 -24.66 -12.95 14.00
C PRO A 25 -24.46 -12.45 15.43
N GLY A 26 -24.70 -11.15 15.65
CA GLY A 26 -24.75 -10.53 16.98
C GLY A 26 -23.42 -10.09 17.59
N ASN A 27 -22.29 -10.45 16.98
CA ASN A 27 -20.97 -10.16 17.55
C ASN A 27 -20.19 -9.06 16.82
N PHE A 28 -20.52 -8.78 15.55
CA PHE A 28 -19.75 -7.86 14.71
C PHE A 28 -20.66 -6.93 13.91
N GLU A 29 -20.22 -5.70 13.74
CA GLU A 29 -20.78 -4.74 12.79
C GLU A 29 -19.87 -4.71 11.56
N VAL A 30 -20.41 -5.03 10.39
CA VAL A 30 -19.63 -5.03 9.13
C VAL A 30 -19.84 -3.71 8.41
N ILE A 31 -18.76 -2.95 8.27
CA ILE A 31 -18.68 -1.75 7.44
C ILE A 31 -18.10 -2.17 6.09
N GLU A 32 -18.68 -1.68 5.00
CA GLU A 32 -18.25 -1.99 3.64
C GLU A 32 -17.64 -0.75 2.96
N ALA A 33 -16.53 -0.96 2.25
CA ALA A 33 -15.97 0.01 1.32
C ALA A 33 -15.74 -0.64 -0.05
N LYS A 34 -16.07 0.08 -1.12
CA LYS A 34 -15.96 -0.42 -2.50
C LYS A 34 -14.61 -0.15 -3.17
N ASP A 35 -13.76 0.64 -2.54
CA ASP A 35 -12.43 0.98 -3.05
C ASP A 35 -11.50 1.42 -1.91
N GLY A 36 -10.20 1.54 -2.21
CA GLY A 36 -9.19 1.89 -1.21
C GLY A 36 -9.35 3.29 -0.62
N LEU A 37 -9.92 4.24 -1.37
CA LEU A 37 -10.15 5.61 -0.88
C LEU A 37 -11.27 5.65 0.16
N GLU A 38 -12.39 5.01 -0.14
CA GLU A 38 -13.50 4.86 0.81
C GLU A 38 -13.05 4.06 2.05
N GLY A 39 -12.27 3.01 1.84
CA GLY A 39 -11.67 2.22 2.92
C GLY A 39 -10.79 3.05 3.84
N LEU A 40 -9.88 3.86 3.29
CA LEU A 40 -9.01 4.74 4.07
C LEU A 40 -9.81 5.79 4.84
N ASN A 41 -10.86 6.35 4.24
CA ASN A 41 -11.74 7.28 4.93
C ASN A 41 -12.38 6.64 6.18
N PHE A 42 -12.92 5.42 6.07
CA PHE A 42 -13.45 4.71 7.23
C PHE A 42 -12.39 4.35 8.27
N ILE A 43 -11.17 3.96 7.84
CA ILE A 43 -10.05 3.68 8.74
C ILE A 43 -9.74 4.89 9.64
N LEU A 44 -9.84 6.11 9.12
CA LEU A 44 -9.54 7.33 9.86
C LEU A 44 -10.70 7.82 10.74
N GLN A 45 -11.94 7.46 10.41
CA GLN A 45 -13.14 7.94 11.10
C GLN A 45 -13.67 6.96 12.15
N GLU A 46 -13.42 5.67 11.98
CA GLU A 46 -14.05 4.60 12.76
C GLU A 46 -13.06 3.89 13.69
N LYS A 47 -13.57 3.43 14.84
CA LYS A 47 -12.81 2.54 15.73
C LYS A 47 -12.98 1.09 15.30
N LEU A 48 -12.09 0.65 14.41
CA LEU A 48 -12.10 -0.69 13.82
C LEU A 48 -11.40 -1.72 14.71
N SER A 49 -12.01 -2.90 14.81
CA SER A 49 -11.42 -4.07 15.47
C SER A 49 -10.65 -4.98 14.51
N LEU A 50 -10.90 -4.85 13.20
CA LEU A 50 -10.29 -5.65 12.14
C LEU A 50 -10.49 -4.93 10.80
N ILE A 51 -9.49 -5.00 9.93
CA ILE A 51 -9.59 -4.62 8.53
C ILE A 51 -9.42 -5.87 7.67
N MET A 52 -10.31 -6.04 6.71
CA MET A 52 -10.23 -7.00 5.62
C MET A 52 -10.05 -6.22 4.33
N LEU A 53 -8.91 -6.40 3.66
CA LEU A 53 -8.49 -5.57 2.55
C LEU A 53 -8.23 -6.43 1.31
N ASP A 54 -8.95 -6.18 0.23
CA ASP A 54 -8.57 -6.70 -1.08
C ASP A 54 -7.25 -6.08 -1.54
N PHE A 55 -6.36 -6.91 -2.08
CA PHE A 55 -5.07 -6.44 -2.55
C PHE A 55 -5.18 -5.69 -3.88
N ILE A 56 -6.09 -6.13 -4.74
CA ILE A 56 -6.32 -5.57 -6.07
C ILE A 56 -7.58 -4.73 -6.00
N LEU A 57 -7.43 -3.40 -6.01
CA LEU A 57 -8.54 -2.46 -5.91
C LEU A 57 -8.45 -1.38 -7.00
N PRO A 58 -9.59 -0.85 -7.46
CA PRO A 58 -9.62 0.33 -8.31
C PRO A 58 -9.29 1.60 -7.50
N LYS A 59 -8.82 2.64 -8.22
CA LYS A 59 -8.46 3.98 -7.70
C LYS A 59 -7.25 4.02 -6.77
N MET A 60 -7.27 3.23 -5.70
CA MET A 60 -6.20 3.09 -4.73
C MET A 60 -6.04 1.60 -4.42
N SER A 61 -4.85 1.06 -4.70
CA SER A 61 -4.55 -0.36 -4.53
C SER A 61 -4.50 -0.77 -3.06
N GLY A 62 -4.71 -2.06 -2.79
CA GLY A 62 -4.55 -2.58 -1.42
C GLY A 62 -3.12 -2.42 -0.90
N TRP A 63 -2.12 -2.42 -1.78
CA TRP A 63 -0.74 -2.09 -1.42
C TRP A 63 -0.60 -0.66 -0.88
N GLU A 64 -1.21 0.32 -1.54
CA GLU A 64 -1.18 1.71 -1.06
C GLU A 64 -1.91 1.87 0.27
N VAL A 65 -3.06 1.22 0.44
CA VAL A 65 -3.79 1.22 1.73
C VAL A 65 -2.94 0.60 2.83
N PHE A 66 -2.26 -0.52 2.54
CA PHE A 66 -1.34 -1.17 3.46
C PHE A 66 -0.20 -0.24 3.88
N GLN A 67 0.42 0.47 2.94
CA GLN A 67 1.49 1.43 3.26
C GLN A 67 1.00 2.55 4.21
N GLN A 68 -0.21 3.09 3.97
CA GLN A 68 -0.81 4.09 4.87
C GLN A 68 -1.06 3.54 6.27
N LEU A 69 -1.51 2.29 6.39
CA LEU A 69 -1.66 1.60 7.68
C LEU A 69 -0.32 1.44 8.40
N GLN A 70 0.74 1.10 7.67
CA GLN A 70 2.07 0.91 8.27
C GLN A 70 2.74 2.23 8.67
N ALA A 71 2.47 3.32 7.96
CA ALA A 71 3.04 4.64 8.25
C ALA A 71 2.59 5.21 9.61
N GLN A 72 1.47 4.74 10.16
CA GLN A 72 0.89 5.28 11.40
C GLN A 72 0.95 4.25 12.54
N PRO A 73 1.68 4.51 13.64
CA PRO A 73 1.77 3.57 14.76
C PRO A 73 0.43 3.12 15.36
N GLU A 74 -0.56 4.01 15.41
CA GLU A 74 -1.90 3.67 15.92
C GLU A 74 -2.65 2.72 14.97
N LEU A 75 -2.55 2.93 13.66
CA LEU A 75 -3.22 2.08 12.66
C LEU A 75 -2.56 0.71 12.55
N ARG A 76 -1.24 0.62 12.77
CA ARG A 76 -0.53 -0.66 12.85
C ARG A 76 -1.11 -1.58 13.91
N LYS A 77 -1.74 -1.08 14.97
CA LYS A 77 -2.31 -1.96 16.01
C LYS A 77 -3.57 -2.69 15.54
N ILE A 78 -4.20 -2.23 14.46
CA ILE A 78 -5.43 -2.82 13.95
C ILE A 78 -5.09 -4.16 13.25
N PRO A 79 -5.73 -5.27 13.63
CA PRO A 79 -5.62 -6.55 12.93
C PRO A 79 -5.95 -6.42 11.45
N LEU A 80 -5.14 -7.03 10.59
CA LEU A 80 -5.28 -6.93 9.14
C LEU A 80 -5.32 -8.32 8.50
N VAL A 81 -6.32 -8.55 7.65
CA VAL A 81 -6.40 -9.67 6.71
C VAL A 81 -6.32 -9.11 5.30
N ILE A 82 -5.31 -9.53 4.54
CA ILE A 82 -5.23 -9.25 3.09
C ILE A 82 -5.91 -10.38 2.33
N MET A 83 -6.85 -10.03 1.48
CA MET A 83 -7.56 -10.95 0.61
C MET A 83 -7.06 -10.80 -0.83
N SER A 84 -6.79 -11.90 -1.54
CA SER A 84 -6.47 -11.83 -2.97
C SER A 84 -6.67 -13.19 -3.65
N GLY A 85 -7.05 -13.18 -4.93
CA GLY A 85 -7.01 -14.37 -5.79
C GLY A 85 -5.64 -14.60 -6.45
N ARG A 86 -4.69 -13.66 -6.28
CA ARG A 86 -3.35 -13.67 -6.88
C ARG A 86 -2.33 -13.48 -5.78
N LYS A 87 -1.83 -14.58 -5.23
CA LYS A 87 -0.87 -14.54 -4.10
C LYS A 87 0.47 -13.96 -4.54
N GLU A 88 0.85 -14.22 -5.78
CA GLU A 88 2.12 -13.84 -6.40
C GLU A 88 2.30 -12.32 -6.38
N GLU A 89 1.23 -11.56 -6.70
CA GLU A 89 1.23 -10.09 -6.66
C GLU A 89 1.40 -9.54 -5.24
N VAL A 90 0.86 -10.23 -4.23
CA VAL A 90 1.09 -9.89 -2.82
C VAL A 90 2.55 -10.14 -2.46
N THR A 91 3.07 -11.33 -2.81
CA THR A 91 4.43 -11.74 -2.46
C THR A 91 5.52 -10.94 -3.17
N GLU A 92 5.22 -10.37 -4.34
CA GLU A 92 6.12 -9.46 -5.04
C GLU A 92 6.35 -8.16 -4.25
N LYS A 93 5.33 -7.68 -3.53
CA LYS A 93 5.42 -6.47 -2.70
C LYS A 93 5.86 -6.77 -1.27
N ILE A 94 5.43 -7.90 -0.72
CA ILE A 94 5.67 -8.27 0.67
C ILE A 94 6.09 -9.74 0.71
N PRO A 95 7.37 -10.07 0.95
CA PRO A 95 7.82 -11.45 1.00
C PRO A 95 7.24 -12.19 2.22
N GLU A 96 7.10 -13.51 2.10
CA GLU A 96 6.76 -14.37 3.23
C GLU A 96 7.97 -14.53 4.20
N PRO A 97 7.72 -14.75 5.50
CA PRO A 97 6.42 -14.89 6.16
C PRO A 97 5.71 -13.54 6.37
N PHE A 98 4.37 -13.53 6.24
CA PHE A 98 3.57 -12.33 6.51
C PHE A 98 3.46 -12.05 8.01
N GLU A 99 4.33 -11.17 8.52
CA GLU A 99 4.39 -10.84 9.95
C GLU A 99 3.26 -9.91 10.40
N TYR A 100 2.85 -8.96 9.54
CA TYR A 100 1.97 -7.85 9.94
C TYR A 100 0.49 -8.06 9.65
N PHE A 101 0.17 -9.08 8.85
CA PHE A 101 -1.20 -9.41 8.43
C PHE A 101 -1.34 -10.90 8.20
N GLU A 102 -2.59 -11.35 8.09
CA GLU A 102 -2.92 -12.70 7.62
C GLU A 102 -3.36 -12.66 6.16
N PHE A 103 -2.93 -13.64 5.36
CA PHE A 103 -3.34 -13.76 3.97
C PHE A 103 -4.53 -14.71 3.84
N LEU A 104 -5.56 -14.30 3.11
CA LEU A 104 -6.74 -15.09 2.79
C LEU A 104 -6.92 -15.19 1.27
N GLY A 105 -6.66 -16.37 0.71
CA GLY A 105 -6.81 -16.62 -0.73
C GLY A 105 -8.28 -16.65 -1.16
N LYS A 106 -8.61 -15.98 -2.27
CA LYS A 106 -9.94 -16.08 -2.91
C LYS A 106 -9.94 -17.21 -3.96
N PRO A 107 -11.00 -18.04 -4.06
CA PRO A 107 -12.18 -18.08 -3.19
C PRO A 107 -11.88 -18.73 -1.82
N PHE A 108 -12.69 -18.39 -0.81
CA PHE A 108 -12.57 -18.92 0.55
C PHE A 108 -13.92 -19.37 1.13
N ASP A 109 -13.87 -20.26 2.11
CA ASP A 109 -15.01 -20.70 2.92
C ASP A 109 -15.07 -20.02 4.30
N GLN A 110 -16.14 -20.29 5.07
CA GLN A 110 -16.33 -19.73 6.40
C GLN A 110 -15.24 -20.17 7.38
N LYS A 111 -14.74 -21.40 7.29
CA LYS A 111 -13.70 -21.92 8.19
C LYS A 111 -12.39 -21.18 7.95
N GLN A 112 -12.03 -20.96 6.69
CA GLN A 112 -10.85 -20.19 6.28
C GLN A 112 -10.96 -18.73 6.73
N LEU A 113 -12.12 -18.09 6.52
CA LEU A 113 -12.36 -16.72 6.98
C LEU A 113 -12.14 -16.59 8.50
N ILE A 114 -12.81 -17.43 9.29
CA ILE A 114 -12.71 -17.38 10.75
C ILE A 114 -11.29 -17.72 11.23
N GLY A 115 -10.61 -18.65 10.57
CA GLY A 115 -9.21 -18.95 10.82
C GLY A 115 -8.31 -17.73 10.58
N ALA A 116 -8.50 -17.06 9.45
CA ALA A 116 -7.71 -15.88 9.08
C ALA A 116 -7.92 -14.73 10.06
N ILE A 117 -9.17 -14.48 10.47
CA ILE A 117 -9.49 -13.49 11.50
C ILE A 117 -8.76 -13.81 12.81
N LYS A 118 -8.86 -15.05 13.30
CA LYS A 118 -8.18 -15.46 14.54
C LYS A 118 -6.66 -15.28 14.46
N SER A 119 -6.05 -15.64 13.34
CA SER A 119 -4.61 -15.45 13.10
C SER A 119 -4.22 -13.96 13.09
N ALA A 120 -4.96 -13.12 12.35
CA ALA A 120 -4.72 -11.68 12.31
C ALA A 120 -4.83 -11.03 13.69
N MET A 121 -5.85 -11.41 14.47
CA MET A 121 -6.02 -10.95 15.85
C MET A 121 -4.86 -11.38 16.76
N ALA A 122 -4.28 -12.57 16.54
CA ALA A 122 -3.11 -13.03 17.28
C ALA A 122 -1.85 -12.24 16.90
N LYS A 123 -1.60 -12.01 15.60
CA LYS A 123 -0.47 -11.22 15.11
C LYS A 123 -0.50 -9.78 15.61
N ALA A 124 -1.68 -9.15 15.65
CA ALA A 124 -1.83 -7.78 16.15
C ALA A 124 -1.54 -7.62 17.65
N LYS A 125 -1.68 -8.69 18.45
CA LYS A 125 -1.37 -8.68 19.88
C LYS A 125 0.12 -8.82 20.18
N GLN A 126 0.91 -9.24 19.21
CA GLN A 126 2.37 -9.33 19.37
C GLN A 126 2.95 -7.91 19.32
N THR A 127 3.84 -7.58 20.25
CA THR A 127 4.53 -6.29 20.29
C THR A 127 5.26 -6.06 18.97
N ARG A 128 4.77 -5.08 18.20
CA ARG A 128 5.45 -4.64 16.98
C ARG A 128 6.66 -3.81 17.40
N PRO A 129 7.87 -4.03 16.85
CA PRO A 129 8.94 -3.06 17.01
C PRO A 129 8.43 -1.69 16.52
N GLU A 130 8.65 -0.65 17.32
CA GLU A 130 8.50 0.73 16.88
C GLU A 130 9.33 0.91 15.60
N PRO A 131 8.87 1.71 14.61
CA PRO A 131 9.70 2.00 13.46
C PRO A 131 10.94 2.68 14.03
N VAL A 132 12.11 2.09 13.81
CA VAL A 132 13.36 2.72 14.18
C VAL A 132 13.46 3.96 13.31
N LEU A 133 13.13 5.13 13.88
CA LEU A 133 13.52 6.41 13.31
C LEU A 133 15.04 6.39 13.35
N VAL A 134 15.67 6.06 12.22
CA VAL A 134 17.12 6.17 12.04
C VAL A 134 17.46 7.63 12.33
N GLY A 135 18.22 7.82 13.41
CA GLY A 135 18.36 9.09 14.09
C GLY A 135 18.89 10.20 13.19
N ALA A 136 18.22 11.35 13.27
CA ALA A 136 18.87 12.63 13.10
C ALA A 136 19.95 12.77 14.19
N GLY A 137 21.19 12.44 13.84
CA GLY A 137 22.34 12.78 14.63
C GLY A 137 22.69 14.25 14.41
N VAL A 138 22.22 15.15 15.26
CA VAL A 138 22.98 16.35 15.63
C VAL A 138 22.78 16.63 17.12
N THR A 139 23.86 16.39 17.86
CA THR A 139 24.14 16.90 19.18
C THR A 139 24.17 18.42 19.21
N ALA A 140 23.44 19.08 20.10
CA ALA A 140 23.89 20.35 20.70
C ALA A 140 23.17 20.62 22.03
N LYS A 141 23.99 20.83 23.05
CA LYS A 141 23.63 21.24 24.41
C LYS A 141 23.11 22.69 24.45
N ASN A 142 22.20 22.92 25.40
CA ASN A 142 21.95 24.11 26.23
C ASN A 142 22.42 25.49 25.75
N GLY A 143 21.48 26.44 25.71
CA GLY A 143 21.77 27.88 25.72
C GLY A 143 20.50 28.71 25.89
N THR A 144 20.40 29.38 27.02
CA THR A 144 19.34 30.28 27.47
C THR A 144 19.21 31.58 26.66
N ALA A 145 17.97 32.08 26.61
CA ALA A 145 17.54 33.48 26.63
C ALA A 145 17.58 34.36 25.36
N SER A 146 16.57 35.24 25.34
CA SER A 146 16.45 36.57 24.70
C SER A 146 15.88 36.69 23.27
N VAL A 147 14.63 37.15 23.20
CA VAL A 147 14.05 38.09 22.21
C VAL A 147 14.37 39.51 22.77
N PRO A 148 14.60 40.64 22.02
CA PRO A 148 13.91 41.08 20.80
C PRO A 148 14.73 41.88 19.74
N ASN A 149 14.02 42.24 18.65
CA ASN A 149 13.96 43.60 18.04
C ASN A 149 14.66 43.90 16.67
N ASN A 150 13.78 44.20 15.70
CA ASN A 150 13.74 45.35 14.77
C ASN A 150 14.78 45.60 13.65
N SER A 151 14.19 45.68 12.44
CA SER A 151 14.32 46.69 11.37
C SER A 151 15.62 46.98 10.60
N ASN A 152 15.35 47.18 9.30
CA ASN A 152 15.95 48.09 8.31
C ASN A 152 17.12 47.63 7.43
N SER A 153 16.75 47.36 6.16
CA SER A 153 17.19 48.04 4.92
C SER A 153 18.62 48.59 4.79
N SER A 154 19.33 48.11 3.76
CA SER A 154 20.18 48.89 2.83
C SER A 154 20.64 47.92 1.71
N VAL A 155 20.20 48.07 0.46
CA VAL A 155 20.81 48.89 -0.61
C VAL A 155 22.34 48.84 -0.62
N ALA A 156 22.92 48.08 -1.57
CA ALA A 156 23.87 48.62 -2.57
C ALA A 156 24.60 47.51 -3.36
N THR A 157 24.40 47.56 -4.68
CA THR A 157 25.41 47.50 -5.76
C THR A 157 26.37 46.31 -5.91
N SER A 158 26.25 45.73 -7.12
CA SER A 158 27.32 45.34 -8.05
C SER A 158 28.30 44.23 -7.67
N SER A 159 28.15 43.08 -8.34
CA SER A 159 29.24 42.48 -9.12
C SER A 159 28.71 41.46 -10.12
N VAL A 160 29.02 41.69 -11.40
CA VAL A 160 28.84 40.76 -12.51
C VAL A 160 29.99 39.75 -12.44
N SER A 161 29.69 38.45 -12.43
CA SER A 161 30.60 37.41 -12.90
C SER A 161 29.87 36.10 -13.24
N ASN A 162 29.96 35.76 -14.52
CA ASN A 162 29.70 34.49 -15.22
C ASN A 162 29.71 33.19 -14.39
N ASN A 163 28.72 32.31 -14.60
CA ASN A 163 28.97 30.99 -15.19
C ASN A 163 27.67 30.19 -15.45
N THR A 164 27.59 29.68 -16.68
CA THR A 164 27.09 28.36 -17.13
C THR A 164 25.93 27.70 -16.37
N VAL A 165 24.79 27.60 -17.07
CA VAL A 165 23.67 26.73 -16.70
C VAL A 165 24.13 25.27 -16.78
N GLN A 166 24.31 24.62 -15.63
CA GLN A 166 24.47 23.17 -15.54
C GLN A 166 23.33 22.63 -14.66
N ALA A 167 22.56 21.70 -15.24
CA ALA A 167 21.43 21.04 -14.61
C ALA A 167 21.86 20.27 -13.35
N PRO A 168 21.00 20.14 -12.33
CA PRO A 168 21.33 19.38 -11.13
C PRO A 168 21.44 17.89 -11.46
N THR A 169 22.66 17.37 -11.28
CA THR A 169 23.02 15.96 -11.22
C THR A 169 22.30 15.27 -10.05
N VAL A 170 21.48 14.26 -10.38
CA VAL A 170 20.97 13.28 -9.41
C VAL A 170 22.05 12.23 -9.17
N GLU A 171 22.56 12.20 -7.94
CA GLU A 171 23.49 11.19 -7.44
C GLU A 171 22.78 9.84 -7.23
N ALA A 172 23.33 8.82 -7.92
CA ALA A 172 23.51 7.44 -7.47
C ALA A 172 22.36 6.73 -6.72
N ALA A 173 21.34 6.30 -7.47
CA ALA A 173 20.69 5.03 -7.20
C ALA A 173 21.53 3.91 -7.84
N SER A 174 21.83 2.88 -7.04
CA SER A 174 22.56 1.64 -7.37
C SER A 174 22.48 1.26 -8.86
N SER A 175 23.60 1.39 -9.58
CA SER A 175 23.72 1.10 -11.02
C SER A 175 23.23 -0.30 -11.38
N THR A 176 23.34 -1.23 -10.43
CA THR A 176 22.86 -2.61 -10.50
C THR A 176 21.33 -2.74 -10.49
N GLU A 177 20.60 -1.94 -9.70
CA GLU A 177 19.13 -2.00 -9.66
C GLU A 177 18.51 -1.45 -10.95
N ILE A 178 19.10 -0.38 -11.50
CA ILE A 178 18.66 0.21 -12.77
C ILE A 178 18.87 -0.79 -13.92
N GLU A 179 19.98 -1.52 -13.92
CA GLU A 179 20.29 -2.51 -14.96
C GLU A 179 19.31 -3.71 -14.90
N VAL A 180 19.01 -4.23 -13.72
CA VAL A 180 18.01 -5.30 -13.53
C VAL A 180 16.61 -4.85 -13.94
N LEU A 181 16.24 -3.60 -13.67
CA LEU A 181 14.95 -3.04 -14.10
C LEU A 181 14.87 -2.92 -15.62
N ASN A 182 15.95 -2.47 -16.29
CA ASN A 182 16.02 -2.38 -17.74
C ASN A 182 15.89 -3.75 -18.41
N GLU A 183 16.54 -4.78 -17.88
CA GLU A 183 16.39 -6.16 -18.38
C GLU A 183 14.94 -6.66 -18.25
N LYS A 184 14.28 -6.40 -17.12
CA LYS A 184 12.86 -6.74 -16.94
C LYS A 184 11.96 -6.02 -17.93
N ILE A 185 12.22 -4.74 -18.20
CA ILE A 185 11.46 -3.96 -19.18
C ILE A 185 11.60 -4.56 -20.59
N ILE A 186 12.82 -4.96 -20.99
CA ILE A 186 13.08 -5.59 -22.29
C ILE A 186 12.33 -6.92 -22.40
N LYS A 187 12.39 -7.76 -21.36
CA LYS A 187 11.68 -9.05 -21.34
C LYS A 187 10.16 -8.87 -21.43
N MET A 188 9.61 -7.91 -20.68
CA MET A 188 8.18 -7.61 -20.71
C MET A 188 7.74 -7.05 -22.07
N GLN A 189 8.55 -6.22 -22.73
CA GLN A 189 8.28 -5.72 -24.08
C GLN A 189 8.21 -6.87 -25.10
N ALA A 190 9.12 -7.84 -25.01
CA ALA A 190 9.11 -9.03 -25.88
C ALA A 190 7.85 -9.90 -25.68
N GLU A 191 7.39 -10.08 -24.44
CA GLU A 191 6.14 -10.79 -24.16
C GLU A 191 4.91 -10.06 -24.73
N ILE A 192 4.87 -8.72 -24.60
CA ILE A 192 3.79 -7.89 -25.17
C ILE A 192 3.76 -8.04 -26.70
N GLU A 193 4.91 -8.04 -27.38
CA GLU A 193 4.96 -8.25 -28.83
C GLU A 193 4.48 -9.65 -29.24
N SER A 194 4.88 -10.68 -28.48
CA SER A 194 4.41 -12.05 -28.70
C SER A 194 2.88 -12.16 -28.58
N LEU A 195 2.31 -11.57 -27.53
CA LEU A 195 0.87 -11.55 -27.31
C LEU A 195 0.12 -10.77 -28.40
N LYS A 196 0.66 -9.62 -28.85
CA LYS A 196 0.10 -8.86 -29.98
C LYS A 196 0.10 -9.70 -31.27
N LYS A 197 1.15 -10.48 -31.51
CA LYS A 197 1.24 -11.38 -32.67
C LYS A 197 0.20 -12.49 -32.59
N GLN A 198 0.03 -13.12 -31.43
CA GLN A 198 -1.01 -14.14 -31.22
C GLN A 198 -2.41 -13.57 -31.43
N LEU A 199 -2.70 -12.39 -30.87
CA LEU A 199 -3.99 -11.71 -31.07
C LEU A 199 -4.24 -11.43 -32.56
N THR A 200 -3.24 -10.95 -33.28
CA THR A 200 -3.33 -10.68 -34.71
C THR A 200 -3.63 -11.96 -35.51
N GLN A 201 -3.01 -13.09 -35.14
CA GLN A 201 -3.28 -14.39 -35.76
C GLN A 201 -4.71 -14.86 -35.51
N VAL A 202 -5.21 -14.76 -34.27
CA VAL A 202 -6.59 -15.12 -33.92
C VAL A 202 -7.59 -14.26 -34.69
N VAL A 203 -7.39 -12.94 -34.72
CA VAL A 203 -8.25 -12.02 -35.47
C VAL A 203 -8.25 -12.35 -36.97
N THR A 204 -7.10 -12.70 -37.53
CA THR A 204 -6.97 -13.10 -38.94
C THR A 204 -7.70 -14.42 -39.21
N PHE A 205 -7.57 -15.41 -38.33
CA PHE A 205 -8.26 -16.69 -38.44
C PHE A 205 -9.79 -16.53 -38.37
N ILE A 206 -10.28 -15.70 -37.44
CA ILE A 206 -11.71 -15.39 -37.33
C ILE A 206 -12.21 -14.70 -38.61
N LYS A 207 -11.48 -13.73 -39.16
CA LYS A 207 -11.84 -13.06 -40.43
C LYS A 207 -11.90 -14.03 -41.61
N GLN A 208 -11.04 -15.05 -41.65
CA GLN A 208 -11.04 -16.07 -42.71
C GLN A 208 -12.21 -17.06 -42.57
N LYS A 209 -12.68 -17.35 -41.35
CA LYS A 209 -13.80 -18.26 -41.06
C LYS A 209 -15.19 -17.63 -41.23
N ILE A 210 -15.28 -16.30 -41.18
CA ILE A 210 -16.54 -15.54 -41.31
C ILE A 210 -16.83 -15.17 -42.79
N LYS A 211 -15.91 -15.46 -43.71
CA LYS A 211 -16.06 -15.23 -45.16
C LYS A 211 -16.44 -16.52 -45.88
#